data_AF-A0A085F166-F1
#
_entry.id   AF-A0A085F166-F1
#
_cell.length_a   1.000
_cell.length_b   1.000
_cell.length_c   1.000
_cell.angle_alpha   90.00
_cell.angle_beta   90.00
_cell.angle_gamma   90.00
#
_symmetry.space_group_name_H-M   'P 1'
#
loop_
_entity.id
_entity.type
_entity.pdbx_description
1 polymer ?
#
loop_
_entity_poly.entity_id
_entity_poly.type
_entity_poly.pdbx_seq_one_letter_code
_entity_poly.pdbx_strand_id
1 'polypeptide(L)'
;MQKRFFSDKSGASALEFAIVAPVFLLFLFGIFYTAWATYNVTAAKFAIDDTARALQLNQKLTAAELDQIFKSKITTGTMAVQTLELNIEVTQSGFSLAKLRVPISIILQIPFMDELRIDLSASSQTALIST
;
A
#
# COMPACT_ATOMS: atom_id res chain seq x y z
N MET A 1 -27.73 -35.19 -43.30
CA MET A 1 -28.00 -34.53 -42.00
C MET A 1 -26.67 -34.04 -41.41
N GLN A 2 -26.03 -33.00 -41.97
CA GLN A 2 -24.66 -32.56 -41.59
C GLN A 2 -24.42 -31.04 -41.84
N LYS A 3 -25.40 -30.17 -41.59
CA LYS A 3 -25.22 -28.71 -41.78
C LYS A 3 -25.45 -27.85 -40.53
N ARG A 4 -25.54 -28.45 -39.33
CA ARG A 4 -25.77 -27.70 -38.08
C ARG A 4 -24.50 -27.39 -37.25
N PHE A 5 -23.34 -27.96 -37.60
CA PHE A 5 -22.09 -27.67 -36.86
C PHE A 5 -21.39 -26.37 -37.28
N PHE A 6 -21.72 -25.79 -38.44
CA PHE A 6 -21.11 -24.53 -38.91
C PHE A 6 -21.87 -23.26 -38.51
N SER A 7 -23.01 -23.40 -37.81
CA SER A 7 -23.82 -22.27 -37.35
C SER A 7 -23.80 -22.15 -35.82
N ASP A 8 -22.79 -22.70 -35.16
CA ASP A 8 -22.63 -22.52 -33.72
C ASP A 8 -21.85 -21.24 -33.44
N LYS A 9 -22.59 -20.12 -33.42
CA LYS A 9 -22.07 -18.80 -33.07
C LYS A 9 -21.51 -18.78 -31.63
N SER A 10 -21.97 -19.68 -30.76
CA SER A 10 -21.50 -19.77 -29.38
C SER A 10 -20.02 -20.21 -29.32
N GLY A 11 -19.60 -21.13 -30.19
CA GLY A 11 -18.21 -21.59 -30.26
C GLY A 11 -17.26 -20.53 -30.80
N ALA A 12 -17.69 -19.78 -31.83
CA ALA A 12 -16.91 -18.67 -32.37
C ALA A 12 -16.75 -17.53 -31.35
N SER A 13 -17.83 -17.14 -30.66
CA SER A 13 -17.76 -16.13 -29.61
C SER A 13 -16.92 -16.55 -28.40
N ALA A 14 -16.92 -17.84 -28.03
CA ALA A 14 -16.03 -18.34 -26.98
C ALA A 14 -14.55 -18.22 -27.36
N LEU A 15 -14.21 -18.49 -28.63
CA LEU A 15 -12.85 -18.34 -29.14
C LEU A 15 -12.41 -16.87 -29.20
N GLU A 16 -13.28 -15.98 -29.69
CA GLU A 16 -13.02 -14.53 -29.71
C GLU A 16 -12.81 -13.99 -28.29
N PHE A 17 -13.64 -14.40 -27.33
CA PHE A 17 -13.46 -14.04 -25.93
C PHE A 17 -12.15 -14.61 -25.38
N ALA A 18 -11.79 -15.86 -25.67
CA ALA A 18 -10.55 -16.45 -25.19
C ALA A 18 -9.28 -15.69 -25.66
N ILE A 19 -9.34 -15.04 -26.83
CA ILE A 19 -8.23 -14.20 -27.33
C ILE A 19 -8.18 -12.86 -26.60
N VAL A 20 -9.33 -12.24 -26.29
CA VAL A 20 -9.39 -10.92 -25.65
C VAL A 20 -9.31 -11.00 -24.12
N ALA A 21 -9.79 -12.08 -23.52
CA ALA A 21 -9.93 -12.27 -22.08
C ALA A 21 -8.61 -12.10 -21.30
N PRO A 22 -7.43 -12.60 -21.75
CA PRO A 22 -6.19 -12.40 -21.03
C PRO A 22 -5.85 -10.91 -20.84
N VAL A 23 -5.98 -10.12 -21.92
CA VAL A 23 -5.71 -8.67 -21.87
C VAL A 23 -6.75 -7.96 -21.01
N PHE A 24 -8.03 -8.30 -21.19
CA PHE A 24 -9.12 -7.73 -20.40
C PHE A 24 -8.96 -8.01 -18.89
N LEU A 25 -8.68 -9.25 -18.51
CA LEU A 25 -8.49 -9.65 -17.12
C LEU A 25 -7.24 -8.99 -16.52
N LEU A 26 -6.15 -8.88 -17.27
CA LEU A 26 -4.96 -8.16 -16.84
C LEU A 26 -5.28 -6.70 -16.50
N PHE A 27 -6.02 -6.00 -17.37
CA PHE A 27 -6.47 -4.62 -17.08
C PHE A 27 -7.42 -4.55 -15.88
N LEU A 28 -8.39 -5.46 -15.80
CA LEU A 28 -9.36 -5.50 -14.71
C LEU A 28 -8.67 -5.67 -13.36
N PHE A 29 -7.82 -6.69 -13.22
CA PHE A 29 -7.05 -6.92 -11.99
C PHE A 29 -6.04 -5.81 -11.73
N GLY A 30 -5.40 -5.27 -12.78
CA GLY A 30 -4.48 -4.13 -12.65
C GLY A 30 -5.14 -2.91 -12.02
N ILE A 31 -6.38 -2.57 -12.41
CA ILE A 31 -7.15 -1.47 -11.81
C ILE A 31 -7.43 -1.77 -10.33
N PHE A 32 -7.92 -2.96 -10.00
CA PHE A 32 -8.20 -3.34 -8.61
C PHE A 32 -6.95 -3.31 -7.73
N TYR A 33 -5.83 -3.86 -8.21
CA TYR A 33 -4.56 -3.86 -7.50
C TYR A 33 -4.02 -2.44 -7.30
N THR A 34 -4.15 -1.57 -8.31
CA THR A 34 -3.74 -0.16 -8.19
C THR A 34 -4.58 0.59 -7.16
N ALA A 35 -5.90 0.38 -7.16
CA ALA A 35 -6.80 0.99 -6.18
C ALA A 35 -6.48 0.50 -4.75
N TRP A 36 -6.28 -0.80 -4.59
CA TRP A 36 -5.89 -1.42 -3.32
C TRP A 36 -4.54 -0.88 -2.83
N ALA A 37 -3.51 -0.85 -3.68
CA ALA A 37 -2.20 -0.33 -3.34
C ALA A 37 -2.25 1.15 -2.92
N THR A 38 -3.03 1.97 -3.63
CA THR A 38 -3.21 3.39 -3.31
C THR A 38 -3.88 3.57 -1.95
N TYR A 39 -4.97 2.85 -1.69
CA TYR A 39 -5.67 2.88 -0.39
C TYR A 39 -4.71 2.57 0.76
N ASN A 40 -3.92 1.52 0.61
CA ASN A 40 -2.95 1.04 1.58
C ASN A 40 -1.85 2.06 1.91
N VAL A 41 -1.27 2.70 0.89
CA VAL A 41 -0.27 3.76 1.08
C VAL A 41 -0.88 4.96 1.79
N THR A 42 -2.10 5.37 1.40
CA THR A 42 -2.81 6.48 2.04
C THR A 42 -3.16 6.18 3.49
N ALA A 43 -3.63 4.97 3.79
CA ALA A 43 -3.93 4.52 5.16
C ALA A 43 -2.68 4.54 6.04
N ALA A 44 -1.56 4.00 5.54
CA ALA A 44 -0.29 4.04 6.26
C ALA A 44 0.18 5.48 6.50
N LYS A 45 0.07 6.37 5.51
CA LYS A 45 0.41 7.78 5.68
C LYS A 45 -0.44 8.45 6.76
N PHE A 46 -1.75 8.24 6.73
CA PHE A 46 -2.66 8.75 7.76
C PHE A 46 -2.28 8.24 9.16
N ALA A 47 -1.96 6.96 9.29
CA ALA A 47 -1.52 6.37 10.56
C ALA A 47 -0.21 6.98 11.07
N ILE A 48 0.76 7.26 10.19
CA ILE A 48 2.01 7.93 10.57
C ILE A 48 1.74 9.37 11.01
N ASP A 49 0.90 10.12 10.30
CA ASP A 49 0.59 11.50 10.65
C ASP A 49 -0.09 11.59 12.03
N ASP A 50 -0.99 10.65 12.34
CA ASP A 50 -1.60 10.55 13.67
C ASP A 50 -0.59 10.16 14.75
N THR A 51 0.33 9.24 14.43
CA THR A 51 1.41 8.82 15.33
C THR A 51 2.40 9.97 15.59
N ALA A 52 2.72 10.77 14.57
CA ALA A 52 3.56 11.95 14.70
C ALA A 52 2.91 13.00 15.61
N ARG A 53 1.58 13.19 15.52
CA ARG A 53 0.82 14.03 16.45
C ARG A 53 0.85 13.50 17.88
N ALA A 54 0.75 12.17 18.06
CA ALA A 54 0.91 11.57 19.39
C ALA A 54 2.30 11.88 19.99
N LEU A 55 3.35 11.81 19.18
CA LEU A 55 4.71 12.18 19.58
C LEU A 55 4.86 13.68 19.91
N GLN A 56 4.17 14.57 19.16
CA GLN A 56 4.12 16.00 19.50
C GLN A 56 3.51 16.25 20.88
N LEU A 57 2.39 15.58 21.16
CA LEU A 57 1.65 15.76 22.40
C LEU A 57 2.35 15.11 23.59
N ASN A 58 3.03 13.99 23.37
CA ASN A 58 3.80 13.28 24.39
C ASN A 58 5.18 12.85 23.84
N GLN A 59 6.17 13.70 24.05
CA GLN A 59 7.55 13.47 23.60
C GLN A 59 8.28 12.34 24.35
N LYS A 60 7.67 11.76 25.39
CA LYS A 60 8.25 10.64 26.15
C LYS A 60 7.90 9.27 25.55
N LEU A 61 7.08 9.23 24.50
CA LEU A 61 6.72 7.98 23.82
C LEU A 61 7.97 7.31 23.25
N THR A 62 8.14 6.05 23.58
CA THR A 62 9.21 5.19 23.05
C THR A 62 8.88 4.74 21.63
N ALA A 63 9.90 4.30 20.88
CA ALA A 63 9.69 3.75 19.54
C ALA A 63 8.72 2.56 19.53
N ALA A 64 8.71 1.73 20.57
CA ALA A 64 7.80 0.59 20.69
C ALA A 64 6.33 1.05 20.90
N GLU A 65 6.11 2.09 21.70
CA GLU A 65 4.76 2.66 21.90
C GLU A 65 4.25 3.35 20.63
N LEU A 66 5.13 4.05 19.89
CA LEU A 66 4.77 4.64 18.59
C LEU A 66 4.41 3.56 17.56
N ASP A 67 5.13 2.45 17.53
CA ASP A 67 4.82 1.31 16.66
C ASP A 67 3.46 0.67 17.01
N GLN A 68 3.12 0.58 18.30
CA GLN A 68 1.79 0.12 18.75
C GLN A 68 0.68 1.09 18.35
N ILE A 69 0.88 2.40 18.53
CA ILE A 69 -0.09 3.44 18.11
C ILE A 69 -0.32 3.34 16.61
N PHE A 70 0.75 3.27 15.82
CA PHE A 70 0.66 3.13 14.38
C PHE A 70 -0.07 1.86 13.95
N LYS A 71 0.27 0.70 14.54
CA LYS A 71 -0.39 -0.58 14.25
C LYS A 71 -1.87 -0.57 14.64
N SER A 72 -2.25 0.16 15.69
CA SER A 72 -3.67 0.32 16.07
C SER A 72 -4.51 1.06 15.03
N LYS A 73 -3.87 1.80 14.12
CA LYS A 73 -4.53 2.64 13.09
C LYS A 73 -4.57 1.98 11.72
N ILE A 74 -3.95 0.81 11.54
CA ILE A 74 -3.94 0.09 10.28
C ILE A 74 -4.74 -1.20 10.42
N THR A 75 -5.78 -1.34 9.61
CA THR A 75 -6.48 -2.62 9.44
C THR A 75 -5.60 -3.51 8.55
N THR A 76 -5.04 -4.58 9.12
CA THR A 76 -4.13 -5.50 8.44
C THR A 76 -4.85 -6.34 7.38
N GLY A 77 -5.02 -5.78 6.18
CA GLY A 77 -5.41 -6.51 4.97
C GLY A 77 -4.22 -6.62 4.03
N THR A 78 -3.61 -7.82 3.95
CA THR A 78 -2.57 -8.26 2.97
C THR A 78 -1.31 -7.40 2.79
N MET A 79 -1.18 -6.28 3.49
CA MET A 79 0.05 -5.48 3.52
C MET A 79 1.08 -6.08 4.48
N ALA A 80 2.30 -6.27 4.00
CA ALA A 80 3.45 -6.42 4.88
C ALA A 80 3.94 -5.01 5.28
N VAL A 81 3.28 -4.40 6.27
CA VAL A 81 3.78 -3.17 6.88
C VAL A 81 4.93 -3.54 7.81
N GLN A 82 6.11 -2.97 7.57
CA GLN A 82 7.30 -3.20 8.39
C GLN A 82 7.31 -2.26 9.61
N THR A 83 8.21 -2.52 10.56
CA THR A 83 8.32 -1.76 11.80
C THR A 83 8.56 -0.27 11.55
N LEU A 84 7.99 0.58 12.42
CA LEU A 84 8.21 2.03 12.40
C LEU A 84 9.69 2.39 12.62
N GLU A 85 10.24 3.21 11.71
CA GLU A 85 11.56 3.84 11.83
C GLU A 85 11.39 5.27 12.37
N LEU A 86 12.00 5.58 13.51
CA LEU A 86 12.03 6.93 14.09
C LEU A 86 13.44 7.52 13.91
N ASN A 87 13.54 8.67 13.24
CA ASN A 87 14.77 9.46 13.15
C ASN A 87 14.54 10.83 13.78
N ILE A 88 15.43 11.31 14.66
CA ILE A 88 15.33 12.64 15.26
C ILE A 88 16.51 13.47 14.75
N GLU A 89 16.21 14.57 14.06
CA GLU A 89 17.18 15.49 13.47
C GLU A 89 17.11 16.82 14.21
N VAL A 90 18.25 17.30 14.74
CA VAL A 90 18.34 18.62 15.38
C VAL A 90 18.81 19.63 14.34
N THR A 91 17.98 20.63 14.05
CA THR A 91 18.32 21.68 13.09
C THR A 91 19.13 22.78 13.79
N GLN A 92 20.10 23.39 13.08
CA GLN A 92 21.02 24.42 13.62
C GLN A 92 20.32 25.67 14.22
N SER A 93 19.01 25.81 14.01
CA SER A 93 18.14 26.85 14.60
C SER A 93 17.64 26.52 16.02
N GLY A 94 18.06 25.41 16.64
CA GLY A 94 17.67 25.04 18.01
C GLY A 94 16.35 24.28 18.14
N PHE A 95 15.70 23.95 17.02
CA PHE A 95 14.52 23.09 17.00
C PHE A 95 14.91 21.64 16.67
N SER A 96 14.33 20.69 17.39
CA SER A 96 14.43 19.27 17.07
C SER A 96 13.23 18.85 16.22
N LEU A 97 13.49 18.15 15.12
CA LEU A 97 12.48 17.59 14.23
C LEU A 97 12.52 16.06 14.37
N ALA A 98 11.38 15.44 14.69
CA ALA A 98 11.22 14.01 14.57
C ALA A 98 10.66 13.67 13.19
N LYS A 99 11.34 12.76 12.49
CA LYS A 99 10.94 12.16 11.23
C LYS A 99 10.54 10.71 11.50
N LEU A 100 9.27 10.41 11.30
CA LEU A 100 8.76 9.05 11.34
C LEU A 100 8.72 8.53 9.91
N ARG A 101 9.18 7.30 9.71
CA ARG A 101 9.18 6.62 8.42
C ARG A 101 8.71 5.18 8.61
N VAL A 102 7.92 4.69 7.66
CA VAL A 102 7.52 3.30 7.62
C VAL A 102 7.77 2.74 6.22
N PRO A 103 8.62 1.71 6.09
CA PRO A 103 8.72 0.95 4.85
C PRO A 103 7.47 0.09 4.66
N ILE A 104 6.96 0.09 3.43
CA ILE A 104 5.76 -0.62 3.01
C ILE A 104 6.13 -1.50 1.82
N SER A 105 5.86 -2.79 1.93
CA SER A 105 6.07 -3.73 0.82
C SER A 105 4.72 -4.25 0.33
N ILE A 106 4.42 -3.98 -0.94
CA ILE A 106 3.20 -4.41 -1.63
C ILE A 106 3.59 -5.51 -2.61
N ILE A 107 2.96 -6.68 -2.47
CA ILE A 107 3.17 -7.83 -3.35
C ILE A 107 1.91 -7.99 -4.19
N LEU A 108 2.05 -7.87 -5.51
CA LEU A 108 0.95 -7.98 -6.47
C LEU A 108 1.07 -9.29 -7.24
N GLN A 109 0.07 -10.16 -7.08
CA GLN A 109 -0.04 -11.42 -7.80
C GLN A 109 -1.00 -11.24 -8.97
N ILE A 110 -0.49 -10.72 -10.10
CA ILE A 110 -1.30 -10.50 -11.30
C ILE A 110 -1.32 -11.81 -12.11
N PRO A 111 -2.50 -12.31 -12.51
CA PRO A 111 -2.58 -13.47 -13.38
C PRO A 111 -1.75 -13.28 -14.65
N PHE A 112 -1.09 -14.35 -15.11
CA PHE A 112 -0.29 -14.37 -16.33
C PHE A 112 1.01 -13.52 -16.29
N MET A 113 1.40 -13.06 -15.11
CA MET A 113 2.68 -12.38 -14.87
C MET A 113 3.39 -12.98 -13.66
N ASP A 114 4.72 -12.82 -13.62
CA ASP A 114 5.48 -13.09 -12.41
C ASP A 114 5.10 -12.09 -11.30
N GLU A 115 5.42 -12.45 -10.05
CA GLU A 115 5.14 -11.63 -8.88
C GLU A 115 5.78 -10.24 -9.02
N LEU A 116 4.96 -9.20 -8.91
CA LEU A 116 5.43 -7.83 -8.92
C LEU A 116 5.52 -7.32 -7.48
N ARG A 117 6.75 -7.06 -7.04
CA ARG A 117 7.04 -6.46 -5.74
C ARG A 117 7.27 -4.95 -5.88
N ILE A 118 6.57 -4.18 -5.07
CA ILE A 118 6.72 -2.73 -5.00
C ILE A 118 7.07 -2.34 -3.56
N ASP A 119 8.27 -1.79 -3.37
CA ASP A 119 8.72 -1.27 -2.09
C ASP A 119 8.56 0.26 -2.06
N LEU A 120 7.84 0.74 -1.06
CA LEU A 120 7.48 2.14 -0.85
C LEU A 120 7.83 2.54 0.58
N SER A 121 7.81 3.84 0.86
CA SER A 121 7.85 4.30 2.25
C SER A 121 6.95 5.50 2.44
N ALA A 122 6.20 5.51 3.54
CA ALA A 122 5.49 6.68 4.00
C ALA A 122 6.32 7.37 5.10
N SER A 123 6.26 8.70 5.15
CA SER A 123 6.99 9.47 6.15
C SER A 123 6.22 10.71 6.57
N SER A 124 6.40 11.10 7.83
CA SER A 124 5.89 12.35 8.41
C SER A 124 6.99 13.03 9.21
N GLN A 125 6.98 14.36 9.23
CA GLN A 125 7.94 15.16 9.99
C GLN A 125 7.19 16.07 10.94
N THR A 126 7.68 16.15 12.16
CA THR A 126 7.10 16.95 13.21
C THR A 126 8.16 17.69 14.00
N ALA A 127 7.90 18.94 14.36
CA ALA A 127 8.71 19.66 15.35
C ALA A 127 8.46 19.11 16.76
N LEU A 128 9.53 19.00 17.54
CA LEU A 128 9.53 18.69 18.95
C LEU A 128 9.71 20.00 19.72
N ILE A 129 8.89 20.19 20.76
CA ILE A 129 9.03 21.33 21.67
C ILE A 129 10.23 21.08 22.59
N SER A 130 11.28 21.89 22.43
CA SER A 130 12.45 21.86 23.32
C SER A 130 11.97 21.99 24.77
N THR A 131 12.15 20.94 25.57
CA THR A 131 11.79 20.93 26.99
C THR A 131 13.01 21.19 27.85
#